data_AF-A0A354X7P5-F1
#
_entry.id   AF-A0A354X7P5-F1
#
_cell.length_a   1.000
_cell.length_b   1.000
_cell.length_c   1.000
_cell.angle_alpha   90.00
_cell.angle_beta   90.00
_cell.angle_gamma   90.00
#
_symmetry.space_group_name_H-M   'P 1'
#
loop_
_entity.id
_entity.type
_entity.pdbx_description
1 polymer ?
#
loop_
_entity_poly.entity_id
_entity_poly.type
_entity_poly.pdbx_seq_one_letter_code
_entity_poly.pdbx_strand_id
1 'polypeptide(L)'
;LAKIYIGRKASDMSVRDTLLLRFQGGINGALLLDIAKNPEIVFGANADDYVFHIENMTPINNKPHYVISFLPRPGIPDILFRGKIYLDAASLAFARMEFNMNVEKRDDAVAIFIKRKPPKMKAQVDHALYVVDFIEDNGKWYFNHSRTEVAFRVRWTNRFFGLFATTYTIGSEIAVTDRYTDDIVKFPRKERIRSTDVIAERVDYFQNPDFWGEYNVIEPDAEITNAISRLSEKLRRRNE
;
A
#
# COMPACT_ATOMS: atom_id res chain seq x y z
N LEU A 1 -0.25 12.70 -9.93
CA LEU A 1 0.88 13.53 -9.45
C LEU A 1 0.61 13.85 -7.98
N ALA A 2 1.62 13.83 -7.12
CA ALA A 2 1.45 14.13 -5.70
C ALA A 2 2.49 15.13 -5.20
N LYS A 3 2.12 15.88 -4.15
CA LYS A 3 2.96 16.81 -3.39
C LYS A 3 2.68 16.59 -1.89
N ILE A 4 3.71 16.65 -1.06
CA ILE A 4 3.56 16.62 0.40
C ILE A 4 3.47 18.07 0.88
N TYR A 5 2.41 18.40 1.60
CA TYR A 5 2.26 19.69 2.26
C TYR A 5 2.66 19.63 3.73
N ILE A 6 2.28 18.54 4.41
CA ILE A 6 2.54 18.28 5.83
C ILE A 6 2.88 16.80 5.97
N GLY A 7 3.77 16.45 6.90
CA GLY A 7 4.06 15.06 7.21
C GLY A 7 4.67 14.90 8.59
N ARG A 8 4.54 13.71 9.16
CA ARG A 8 5.20 13.31 10.41
C ARG A 8 5.91 11.98 10.23
N LYS A 9 7.03 11.81 10.93
CA LYS A 9 7.77 10.56 11.01
C LYS A 9 7.86 10.12 12.47
N ALA A 10 7.58 8.86 12.70
CA ALA A 10 7.87 8.17 13.95
C ALA A 10 8.72 6.94 13.64
N SER A 11 9.71 6.68 14.48
CA SER A 11 10.57 5.50 14.34
C SER A 11 10.88 4.95 15.73
N ASP A 12 10.55 3.69 15.96
CA ASP A 12 10.97 2.95 17.15
C ASP A 12 12.00 1.92 16.71
N MET A 13 13.28 2.25 16.86
CA MET A 13 14.40 1.38 16.49
C MET A 13 15.06 0.84 17.76
N SER A 14 15.26 -0.47 17.81
CA SER A 14 16.03 -1.14 18.85
C SER A 14 17.50 -1.23 18.47
N VAL A 15 18.39 -1.15 19.47
CA VAL A 15 19.84 -1.38 19.27
C VAL A 15 20.13 -2.79 18.75
N ARG A 16 19.19 -3.72 18.90
CA ARG A 16 19.30 -5.11 18.41
C ARG A 16 18.84 -5.29 16.97
N ASP A 17 18.29 -4.25 16.33
CA ASP A 17 17.78 -4.37 14.96
C ASP A 17 18.94 -4.51 13.97
N THR A 18 18.97 -5.62 13.24
CA THR A 18 20.06 -5.93 12.29
C THR A 18 19.80 -5.42 10.88
N LEU A 19 18.61 -4.88 10.61
CA LEU A 19 18.18 -4.44 9.28
C LEU A 19 17.41 -3.13 9.37
N LEU A 20 17.81 -2.17 8.55
CA LEU A 20 17.08 -0.92 8.34
C LEU A 20 16.40 -0.97 6.97
N LEU A 21 15.08 -0.79 6.97
CA LEU A 21 14.26 -0.83 5.77
C LEU A 21 13.97 0.58 5.27
N ARG A 22 14.00 0.75 3.94
CA ARG A 22 13.62 2.00 3.27
C ARG A 22 12.59 1.68 2.20
N PHE A 23 11.41 2.27 2.34
CA PHE A 23 10.32 2.10 1.38
C PHE A 23 10.33 3.23 0.35
N GLN A 24 10.57 2.87 -0.92
CA GLN A 24 10.55 3.82 -2.03
C GLN A 24 9.13 3.92 -2.62
N GLY A 25 8.72 5.13 -2.98
CA GLY A 25 7.59 5.35 -3.88
C GLY A 25 6.20 5.26 -3.26
N GLY A 26 6.06 5.12 -1.93
CA GLY A 26 4.78 4.80 -1.26
C GLY A 26 3.52 5.50 -1.80
N ILE A 27 3.54 6.82 -2.00
CA ILE A 27 2.38 7.56 -2.52
C ILE A 27 2.15 7.29 -4.02
N ASN A 28 3.21 7.27 -4.83
CA ASN A 28 3.07 7.00 -6.26
C ASN A 28 2.64 5.54 -6.50
N GLY A 29 3.17 4.59 -5.74
CA GLY A 29 2.78 3.18 -5.81
C GLY A 29 1.32 2.97 -5.45
N ALA A 30 0.84 3.62 -4.39
CA ALA A 30 -0.57 3.56 -4.01
C ALA A 30 -1.50 4.22 -5.06
N LEU A 31 -1.10 5.34 -5.66
CA LEU A 31 -1.89 5.97 -6.74
C LEU A 31 -1.95 5.14 -8.04
N LEU A 32 -0.96 4.29 -8.29
CA LEU A 32 -1.03 3.32 -9.39
C LEU A 32 -2.11 2.25 -9.15
N LEU A 33 -2.55 2.06 -7.91
CA LEU A 33 -3.65 1.14 -7.59
C LEU A 33 -5.03 1.74 -7.90
N ASP A 34 -5.12 2.94 -8.47
CA ASP A 34 -6.35 3.42 -9.10
C ASP A 34 -6.63 2.59 -10.37
N ILE A 35 -7.13 1.37 -10.17
CA ILE A 35 -7.38 0.34 -11.19
C ILE A 35 -8.43 0.77 -12.22
N ALA A 36 -9.30 1.73 -11.88
CA ALA A 36 -10.24 2.29 -12.85
C ALA A 36 -9.51 3.14 -13.90
N LYS A 37 -8.38 3.77 -13.51
CA LYS A 37 -7.52 4.53 -14.42
C LYS A 37 -6.38 3.71 -15.03
N ASN A 38 -5.89 2.71 -14.31
CA ASN A 38 -4.72 1.90 -14.69
C ASN A 38 -5.04 0.39 -14.58
N PRO A 39 -6.08 -0.12 -15.26
CA PRO A 39 -6.48 -1.53 -15.16
C PRO A 39 -5.36 -2.47 -15.60
N GLU A 40 -4.50 -2.03 -16.50
CA GLU A 40 -3.38 -2.80 -17.05
C GLU A 40 -2.33 -3.19 -16.00
N ILE A 41 -2.28 -2.47 -14.88
CA ILE A 41 -1.36 -2.79 -13.77
C ILE A 41 -1.71 -4.12 -13.15
N VAL A 42 -2.99 -4.49 -13.12
CA VAL A 42 -3.45 -5.78 -12.61
C VAL A 42 -3.68 -6.78 -13.74
N PHE A 43 -4.39 -6.34 -14.79
CA PHE A 43 -4.94 -7.25 -15.79
C PHE A 43 -4.12 -7.33 -17.08
N GLY A 44 -3.03 -6.57 -17.20
CA GLY A 44 -2.35 -6.40 -18.49
C GLY A 44 -3.26 -5.73 -19.53
N ALA A 45 -2.90 -5.80 -20.81
CA ALA A 45 -3.63 -5.07 -21.85
C ALA A 45 -5.08 -5.53 -22.02
N ASN A 46 -5.33 -6.84 -21.93
CA ASN A 46 -6.61 -7.45 -22.31
C ASN A 46 -7.22 -8.40 -21.26
N ALA A 47 -6.55 -8.62 -20.13
CA ALA A 47 -6.94 -9.64 -19.15
C ALA A 47 -6.96 -11.10 -19.66
N ASP A 48 -6.33 -11.38 -20.80
CA ASP A 48 -6.32 -12.72 -21.43
C ASP A 48 -5.73 -13.81 -20.53
N ASP A 49 -4.81 -13.42 -19.64
CA ASP A 49 -4.15 -14.28 -18.67
C ASP A 49 -5.06 -14.74 -17.52
N TYR A 50 -6.29 -14.24 -17.44
CA TYR A 50 -7.18 -14.44 -16.30
C TYR A 50 -8.44 -15.23 -16.66
N VAL A 51 -8.96 -15.92 -15.64
CA VAL A 51 -10.32 -16.45 -15.60
C VAL A 51 -11.11 -15.64 -14.58
N PHE A 52 -12.33 -15.24 -14.96
CA PHE A 52 -13.25 -14.49 -14.11
C PHE A 52 -14.47 -15.34 -13.78
N HIS A 53 -14.98 -15.21 -12.55
CA HIS A 53 -16.18 -15.91 -12.12
C HIS A 53 -17.03 -15.01 -11.22
N ILE A 54 -18.32 -14.87 -11.56
CA ILE A 54 -19.28 -14.19 -10.69
C ILE A 54 -19.63 -15.16 -9.56
N GLU A 55 -19.21 -14.85 -8.34
CA GLU A 55 -19.44 -15.70 -7.17
C GLU A 55 -20.86 -15.50 -6.62
N ASN A 56 -21.21 -14.26 -6.29
CA ASN A 56 -22.47 -13.90 -5.65
C ASN A 56 -22.72 -12.40 -5.74
N MET A 57 -23.73 -11.93 -5.00
CA MET A 57 -23.95 -10.52 -4.71
C MET A 57 -23.86 -10.25 -3.22
N THR A 58 -23.27 -9.13 -2.84
CA THR A 58 -23.15 -8.68 -1.45
C THR A 58 -23.53 -7.20 -1.32
N PRO A 59 -24.15 -6.78 -0.21
CA PRO A 59 -24.33 -5.35 0.05
C PRO A 59 -23.00 -4.71 0.46
N ILE A 60 -22.69 -3.54 -0.08
CA ILE A 60 -21.64 -2.62 0.40
C ILE A 60 -22.28 -1.23 0.48
N ASN A 61 -22.18 -0.56 1.62
CA ASN A 61 -22.85 0.74 1.87
C ASN A 61 -24.34 0.73 1.49
N ASN A 62 -25.05 -0.35 1.86
CA ASN A 62 -26.47 -0.58 1.54
C ASN A 62 -26.84 -0.62 0.05
N LYS A 63 -25.87 -0.70 -0.86
CA LYS A 63 -26.09 -0.92 -2.30
C LYS A 63 -25.68 -2.35 -2.69
N PRO A 64 -26.41 -3.03 -3.59
CA PRO A 64 -26.04 -4.37 -4.06
C PRO A 64 -24.82 -4.32 -4.97
N HIS A 65 -23.86 -5.22 -4.75
CA HIS A 65 -22.64 -5.35 -5.55
C HIS A 65 -22.44 -6.78 -6.03
N TYR A 66 -22.01 -6.97 -7.28
CA TYR A 66 -21.50 -8.24 -7.77
C TYR A 66 -20.12 -8.52 -7.19
N VAL A 67 -19.88 -9.75 -6.75
CA VAL A 67 -18.56 -10.24 -6.37
C VAL A 67 -18.03 -11.10 -7.49
N ILE A 68 -16.94 -10.66 -8.11
CA ILE A 68 -16.29 -11.35 -9.23
C ILE A 68 -14.90 -11.77 -8.77
N SER A 69 -14.64 -13.08 -8.68
CA SER A 69 -13.28 -13.57 -8.49
C SER A 69 -12.52 -13.59 -9.79
N PHE A 70 -11.22 -13.35 -9.70
CA PHE A 70 -10.29 -13.51 -10.81
C PHE A 70 -9.03 -14.24 -10.35
N LEU A 71 -8.53 -15.12 -11.21
CA LEU A 71 -7.31 -15.88 -11.00
C LEU A 71 -6.55 -16.09 -12.31
N PRO A 72 -5.21 -16.20 -12.27
CA PRO A 72 -4.43 -16.51 -13.45
C PRO A 72 -4.83 -17.88 -14.03
N ARG A 73 -4.76 -18.01 -15.35
CA ARG A 73 -4.93 -19.31 -16.01
C ARG A 73 -3.82 -20.28 -15.58
N PRO A 74 -4.10 -21.59 -15.57
CA PRO A 74 -3.09 -22.60 -15.29
C PRO A 74 -1.93 -22.52 -16.29
N GLY A 75 -0.71 -22.72 -15.81
CA GLY A 75 0.49 -22.79 -16.64
C GLY A 75 1.14 -21.44 -16.97
N ILE A 76 0.60 -20.32 -16.49
CA ILE A 76 1.27 -19.02 -16.65
C ILE A 76 2.49 -18.97 -15.71
N PRO A 77 3.70 -18.79 -16.25
CA PRO A 77 4.90 -18.75 -15.43
C PRO A 77 5.04 -17.42 -14.67
N ASP A 78 4.43 -16.34 -15.15
CA ASP A 78 4.59 -15.00 -14.57
C ASP A 78 3.96 -14.86 -13.17
N ILE A 79 4.45 -13.87 -12.42
CA ILE A 79 3.83 -13.46 -11.16
C ILE A 79 2.68 -12.52 -11.50
N LEU A 80 1.47 -12.98 -11.23
CA LEU A 80 0.22 -12.31 -11.54
C LEU A 80 -0.62 -12.12 -10.28
N PHE A 81 -1.69 -11.36 -10.41
CA PHE A 81 -2.61 -11.08 -9.32
C PHE A 81 -3.68 -12.16 -9.20
N ARG A 82 -4.40 -12.19 -8.09
CA ARG A 82 -5.63 -12.94 -7.90
C ARG A 82 -6.44 -12.25 -6.83
N GLY A 83 -7.77 -12.39 -6.86
CA GLY A 83 -8.59 -11.73 -5.86
C GLY A 83 -10.04 -11.59 -6.26
N LYS A 84 -10.67 -10.56 -5.73
CA LYS A 84 -12.08 -10.25 -5.89
C LYS A 84 -12.28 -8.79 -6.30
N ILE A 85 -13.19 -8.60 -7.24
CA ILE A 85 -13.69 -7.32 -7.72
C ILE A 85 -15.11 -7.20 -7.22
N TYR A 86 -15.45 -6.04 -6.66
CA TYR A 86 -16.79 -5.69 -6.22
C TYR A 86 -17.31 -4.59 -7.13
N LEU A 87 -18.32 -4.91 -7.95
CA LEU A 87 -18.93 -3.97 -8.88
C LEU A 87 -20.30 -3.55 -8.38
N ASP A 88 -20.58 -2.26 -8.35
CA ASP A 88 -21.92 -1.75 -8.07
C ASP A 88 -22.91 -2.32 -9.10
N ALA A 89 -24.02 -2.90 -8.65
CA ALA A 89 -24.91 -3.65 -9.54
C ALA A 89 -25.68 -2.74 -10.51
N ALA A 90 -25.87 -1.46 -10.18
CA ALA A 90 -26.62 -0.52 -11.01
C ALA A 90 -25.74 0.11 -12.10
N SER A 91 -24.51 0.51 -11.75
CA SER A 91 -23.59 1.23 -12.64
C SER A 91 -22.46 0.37 -13.21
N LEU A 92 -22.24 -0.83 -12.68
CA LEU A 92 -21.10 -1.72 -12.97
C LEU A 92 -19.73 -1.08 -12.68
N ALA A 93 -19.70 0.01 -11.92
CA ALA A 93 -18.48 0.66 -11.52
C ALA A 93 -17.75 -0.15 -10.45
N PHE A 94 -16.42 -0.08 -10.44
CA PHE A 94 -15.61 -0.58 -9.34
C PHE A 94 -16.01 0.13 -8.05
N ALA A 95 -16.43 -0.63 -7.05
CA ALA A 95 -16.65 -0.13 -5.69
C ALA A 95 -15.50 -0.53 -4.78
N ARG A 96 -14.99 -1.75 -4.95
CA ARG A 96 -13.85 -2.27 -4.21
C ARG A 96 -13.11 -3.31 -5.03
N MET A 97 -11.82 -3.46 -4.78
CA MET A 97 -11.05 -4.60 -5.21
C MET A 97 -10.10 -5.06 -4.11
N GLU A 98 -10.07 -6.36 -3.84
CA GLU A 98 -9.21 -7.01 -2.85
C GLU A 98 -8.39 -8.07 -3.58
N PHE A 99 -7.07 -7.95 -3.58
CA PHE A 99 -6.24 -8.82 -4.39
C PHE A 99 -4.83 -8.99 -3.86
N ASN A 100 -4.16 -10.05 -4.31
CA ASN A 100 -2.79 -10.38 -3.93
C ASN A 100 -2.00 -10.93 -5.11
N MET A 101 -0.68 -10.82 -5.05
CA MET A 101 0.21 -11.46 -6.03
C MET A 101 0.45 -12.93 -5.63
N ASN A 102 0.59 -13.82 -6.61
CA ASN A 102 0.91 -15.25 -6.42
C ASN A 102 2.41 -15.50 -6.14
N VAL A 103 2.98 -14.76 -5.18
CA VAL A 103 4.42 -14.70 -4.86
C VAL A 103 4.91 -15.84 -3.96
N GLU A 104 4.00 -16.68 -3.46
CA GLU A 104 4.34 -17.66 -2.44
C GLU A 104 5.28 -18.74 -3.01
N LYS A 105 6.38 -19.02 -2.29
CA LYS A 105 7.42 -20.00 -2.69
C LYS A 105 8.13 -19.66 -4.01
N ARG A 106 8.13 -18.39 -4.42
CA ARG A 106 8.74 -17.90 -5.65
C ARG A 106 10.00 -17.09 -5.36
N ASP A 107 11.15 -17.59 -5.79
CA ASP A 107 12.44 -16.91 -5.57
C ASP A 107 12.59 -15.66 -6.47
N ASP A 108 11.92 -15.64 -7.63
CA ASP A 108 11.89 -14.52 -8.57
C ASP A 108 11.04 -13.34 -8.07
N ALA A 109 10.11 -13.57 -7.13
CA ALA A 109 9.28 -12.51 -6.54
C ALA A 109 10.09 -11.43 -5.81
N VAL A 110 11.26 -11.78 -5.29
CA VAL A 110 12.13 -10.85 -4.55
C VAL A 110 12.51 -9.65 -5.40
N ALA A 111 12.72 -9.84 -6.70
CA ALA A 111 13.13 -8.77 -7.62
C ALA A 111 12.05 -7.70 -7.83
N ILE A 112 10.78 -8.05 -7.59
CA ILE A 112 9.64 -7.13 -7.72
C ILE A 112 9.66 -6.09 -6.58
N PHE A 113 9.94 -6.53 -5.35
CA PHE A 113 9.81 -5.69 -4.15
C PHE A 113 11.14 -5.18 -3.61
N ILE A 114 12.25 -5.91 -3.81
CA ILE A 114 13.54 -5.61 -3.20
C ILE A 114 14.53 -5.16 -4.27
N LYS A 115 14.66 -3.84 -4.41
CA LYS A 115 15.63 -3.21 -5.34
C LYS A 115 17.09 -3.41 -4.92
N ARG A 116 17.38 -3.35 -3.62
CA ARG A 116 18.73 -3.49 -3.06
C ARG A 116 18.68 -4.26 -1.74
N LYS A 117 19.63 -5.17 -1.55
CA LYS A 117 19.83 -5.90 -0.30
C LYS A 117 21.31 -6.15 -0.02
N PRO A 118 21.71 -6.34 1.25
CA PRO A 118 23.06 -6.77 1.59
C PRO A 118 23.44 -8.11 0.90
N PRO A 119 24.72 -8.33 0.53
CA PRO A 119 25.13 -9.52 -0.22
C PRO A 119 24.81 -10.86 0.46
N LYS A 120 24.92 -10.92 1.79
CA LYS A 120 24.68 -12.13 2.61
C LYS A 120 23.22 -12.28 3.07
N MET A 121 22.33 -11.40 2.63
CA MET A 121 20.92 -11.44 2.98
C MET A 121 20.15 -12.21 1.91
N LYS A 122 19.42 -13.25 2.31
CA LYS A 122 18.40 -13.92 1.50
C LYS A 122 17.03 -13.43 1.94
N ALA A 123 16.15 -13.19 0.98
CA ALA A 123 14.79 -12.78 1.22
C ALA A 123 13.86 -13.70 0.43
N GLN A 124 12.65 -13.91 0.95
CA GLN A 124 11.53 -14.54 0.25
C GLN A 124 10.30 -13.68 0.52
N VAL A 125 9.46 -13.49 -0.48
CA VAL A 125 8.21 -12.76 -0.30
C VAL A 125 7.18 -13.74 0.25
N ASP A 126 6.65 -13.45 1.42
CA ASP A 126 5.63 -14.29 2.07
C ASP A 126 4.26 -13.96 1.45
N HIS A 127 3.91 -12.68 1.33
CA HIS A 127 2.70 -12.21 0.65
C HIS A 127 2.81 -10.74 0.19
N ALA A 128 1.93 -10.37 -0.75
CA ALA A 128 1.70 -8.99 -1.16
C ALA A 128 0.20 -8.79 -1.37
N LEU A 129 -0.43 -8.03 -0.48
CA LEU A 129 -1.88 -7.78 -0.40
C LEU A 129 -2.20 -6.33 -0.78
N TYR A 130 -3.31 -6.16 -1.48
CA TYR A 130 -3.78 -4.88 -1.97
C TYR A 130 -5.30 -4.78 -1.76
N VAL A 131 -5.74 -3.65 -1.24
CA VAL A 131 -7.16 -3.28 -1.14
C VAL A 131 -7.32 -1.90 -1.74
N VAL A 132 -8.33 -1.73 -2.58
CA VAL A 132 -8.67 -0.45 -3.21
C VAL A 132 -10.17 -0.24 -3.09
N ASP A 133 -10.57 0.95 -2.65
CA ASP A 133 -11.95 1.37 -2.52
C ASP A 133 -12.23 2.59 -3.40
N PHE A 134 -13.43 2.60 -3.95
CA PHE A 134 -13.98 3.72 -4.69
C PHE A 134 -15.26 4.20 -4.03
N ILE A 135 -15.51 5.50 -4.13
CA ILE A 135 -16.72 6.13 -3.62
C ILE A 135 -17.47 6.80 -4.76
N GLU A 136 -18.78 6.67 -4.74
CA GLU A 136 -19.68 7.37 -5.66
C GLU A 136 -20.01 8.75 -5.09
N ASP A 137 -19.86 9.78 -5.92
CA ASP A 137 -20.24 11.15 -5.63
C ASP A 137 -20.79 11.80 -6.91
N ASN A 138 -22.03 12.29 -6.84
CA ASN A 138 -22.75 12.92 -7.96
C ASN A 138 -22.75 12.09 -9.25
N GLY A 139 -22.99 10.79 -9.16
CA GLY A 139 -23.07 9.86 -10.29
C GLY A 139 -21.72 9.46 -10.89
N LYS A 140 -20.61 9.86 -10.27
CA LYS A 140 -19.25 9.51 -10.69
C LYS A 140 -18.53 8.75 -9.59
N TRP A 141 -17.73 7.76 -9.98
CA TRP A 141 -16.93 6.97 -9.07
C TRP A 141 -15.50 7.48 -9.01
N TYR A 142 -14.97 7.59 -7.80
CA TYR A 142 -13.64 8.13 -7.55
C TYR A 142 -12.87 7.20 -6.63
N PHE A 143 -11.56 7.07 -6.90
CA PHE A 143 -10.63 6.48 -5.95
C PHE A 143 -10.77 7.17 -4.59
N ASN A 144 -10.93 6.37 -3.53
CA ASN A 144 -11.20 6.83 -2.19
C ASN A 144 -10.16 6.38 -1.19
N HIS A 145 -9.78 5.11 -1.23
CA HIS A 145 -8.85 4.54 -0.28
C HIS A 145 -8.04 3.42 -0.93
N SER A 146 -6.80 3.24 -0.48
CA SER A 146 -6.00 2.07 -0.81
C SER A 146 -5.11 1.67 0.35
N ARG A 147 -4.98 0.35 0.55
CA ARG A 147 -4.05 -0.25 1.50
C ARG A 147 -3.20 -1.29 0.79
N THR A 148 -1.92 -1.30 1.08
CA THR A 148 -0.97 -2.31 0.62
C THR A 148 -0.22 -2.89 1.78
N GLU A 149 0.01 -4.20 1.75
CA GLU A 149 0.84 -4.89 2.73
C GLU A 149 1.75 -5.89 2.02
N VAL A 150 3.06 -5.75 2.22
CA VAL A 150 4.05 -6.69 1.69
C VAL A 150 4.85 -7.27 2.84
N ALA A 151 4.80 -8.58 2.99
CA ALA A 151 5.60 -9.30 3.99
C ALA A 151 6.72 -10.08 3.31
N PHE A 152 7.91 -10.02 3.90
CA PHE A 152 9.07 -10.76 3.42
C PHE A 152 9.83 -11.39 4.59
N ARG A 153 10.24 -12.63 4.38
CA ARG A 153 11.07 -13.40 5.29
C ARG A 153 12.53 -13.21 4.92
N VAL A 154 13.32 -12.77 5.89
CA VAL A 154 14.75 -12.52 5.72
C VAL A 154 15.58 -13.52 6.52
N ARG A 155 16.61 -14.07 5.89
CA ARG A 155 17.62 -14.95 6.50
C ARG A 155 19.02 -14.49 6.13
N TRP A 156 19.96 -14.60 7.05
CA TRP A 156 21.38 -14.34 6.78
C TRP A 156 22.11 -15.62 6.39
N THR A 157 23.07 -15.56 5.49
CA THR A 157 23.85 -16.75 5.07
C THR A 157 25.10 -16.99 5.91
N ASN A 158 25.30 -16.26 7.00
CA ASN A 158 26.46 -16.41 7.88
C ASN A 158 26.25 -17.54 8.91
N ARG A 159 27.35 -18.13 9.39
CA ARG A 159 27.34 -19.29 10.31
C ARG A 159 26.64 -19.02 11.65
N PHE A 160 26.59 -17.76 12.09
CA PHE A 160 26.05 -17.37 13.40
C PHE A 160 24.60 -16.83 13.36
N PHE A 161 24.17 -16.16 12.29
CA PHE A 161 22.80 -15.61 12.18
C PHE A 161 21.91 -16.37 11.18
N GLY A 162 22.45 -17.36 10.46
CA GLY A 162 21.69 -18.12 9.46
C GLY A 162 20.71 -19.17 9.98
N LEU A 163 20.64 -19.32 11.31
CA LEU A 163 19.65 -20.18 11.97
C LEU A 163 18.30 -19.49 12.19
N PHE A 164 18.24 -18.15 12.05
CA PHE A 164 17.04 -17.38 12.33
C PHE A 164 16.50 -16.70 11.07
N ALA A 165 15.18 -16.72 10.96
CA ALA A 165 14.44 -16.02 9.93
C ALA A 165 13.55 -14.99 10.61
N THR A 166 13.61 -13.75 10.14
CA THR A 166 12.74 -12.67 10.64
C THR A 166 11.80 -12.27 9.52
N THR A 167 10.51 -12.18 9.84
CA THR A 167 9.52 -11.62 8.93
C THR A 167 9.44 -10.12 9.16
N TYR A 168 9.49 -9.37 8.07
CA TYR A 168 9.29 -7.94 8.03
C TYR A 168 8.07 -7.62 7.18
N THR A 169 7.25 -6.68 7.64
CA THR A 169 6.04 -6.25 6.93
C THR A 169 6.15 -4.76 6.64
N ILE A 170 5.85 -4.38 5.40
CA ILE A 170 5.72 -2.99 4.97
C ILE A 170 4.26 -2.75 4.62
N GLY A 171 3.64 -1.83 5.35
CA GLY A 171 2.31 -1.30 5.05
C GLY A 171 2.39 0.07 4.39
N SER A 172 1.46 0.37 3.50
CA SER A 172 1.20 1.72 2.99
C SER A 172 -0.30 1.91 2.83
N GLU A 173 -0.79 3.08 3.21
CA GLU A 173 -2.21 3.40 3.16
C GLU A 173 -2.42 4.84 2.70
N ILE A 174 -3.47 5.05 1.91
CA ILE A 174 -3.94 6.37 1.47
C ILE A 174 -5.44 6.40 1.68
N ALA A 175 -5.93 7.49 2.27
CA ALA A 175 -7.34 7.84 2.32
C ALA A 175 -7.53 9.25 1.73
N VAL A 176 -8.55 9.42 0.90
CA VAL A 176 -8.97 10.71 0.35
C VAL A 176 -10.00 11.32 1.30
N THR A 177 -9.69 12.46 1.89
CA THR A 177 -10.63 13.19 2.78
C THR A 177 -11.44 14.22 2.01
N ASP A 178 -10.78 14.93 1.08
CA ASP A 178 -11.36 16.04 0.35
C ASP A 178 -11.03 15.93 -1.14
N ARG A 179 -11.98 16.33 -1.97
CA ARG A 179 -11.85 16.33 -3.44
C ARG A 179 -12.37 17.65 -4.00
N TYR A 180 -11.55 18.29 -4.82
CA TYR A 180 -11.88 19.51 -5.54
C TYR A 180 -11.83 19.23 -7.03
N THR A 181 -12.86 19.64 -7.77
CA THR A 181 -12.97 19.45 -9.22
C THR A 181 -12.68 20.72 -10.02
N ASP A 182 -12.75 21.88 -9.38
CA ASP A 182 -12.59 23.19 -9.99
C ASP A 182 -11.18 23.78 -9.69
N ASP A 183 -10.71 24.67 -10.56
CA ASP A 183 -9.45 25.43 -10.40
C ASP A 183 -8.18 24.58 -10.12
N ILE A 184 -8.07 23.43 -10.77
CA ILE A 184 -6.95 22.50 -10.58
C ILE A 184 -5.65 23.04 -11.20
N VAL A 185 -4.73 23.54 -10.37
CA VAL A 185 -3.37 23.96 -10.79
C VAL A 185 -2.39 22.78 -10.71
N LYS A 186 -1.70 22.49 -11.82
CA LYS A 186 -0.66 21.44 -11.85
C LYS A 186 0.54 21.83 -10.98
N PHE A 187 0.97 20.92 -10.10
CA PHE A 187 2.17 21.11 -9.29
C PHE A 187 3.43 21.35 -10.16
N PRO A 188 4.30 22.31 -9.83
CA PRO A 188 5.61 22.46 -10.47
C PRO A 188 6.46 21.19 -10.36
N ARG A 189 7.26 20.86 -11.39
CA ARG A 189 8.07 19.61 -11.42
C ARG A 189 8.96 19.41 -10.19
N LYS A 190 9.51 20.51 -9.64
CA LYS A 190 10.39 20.53 -8.47
C LYS A 190 9.68 20.15 -7.15
N GLU A 191 8.36 20.29 -7.09
CA GLU A 191 7.55 20.03 -5.88
C GLU A 191 6.87 18.65 -5.91
N ARG A 192 6.99 17.92 -7.02
CA ARG A 192 6.35 16.62 -7.19
C ARG A 192 7.15 15.52 -6.49
N ILE A 193 6.43 14.61 -5.85
CA ILE A 193 6.98 13.34 -5.39
C ILE A 193 7.28 12.46 -6.60
N ARG A 194 8.52 11.95 -6.67
CA ARG A 194 9.05 10.97 -7.62
C ARG A 194 8.88 9.56 -7.07
N SER A 195 8.87 8.58 -7.96
CA SER A 195 8.79 7.15 -7.60
C SER A 195 10.01 6.66 -6.80
N THR A 196 11.15 7.33 -6.92
CA THR A 196 12.39 6.98 -6.22
C THR A 196 12.46 7.47 -4.77
N ASP A 197 11.46 8.22 -4.34
CA ASP A 197 11.54 8.97 -3.10
C ASP A 197 11.14 8.12 -1.90
N VAL A 198 11.86 8.30 -0.79
CA VAL A 198 11.51 7.72 0.51
C VAL A 198 10.77 8.79 1.30
N ILE A 199 9.47 8.61 1.50
CA ILE A 199 8.60 9.63 2.13
C ILE A 199 9.11 9.97 3.53
N ALA A 200 9.51 8.97 4.33
CA ALA A 200 10.06 9.20 5.66
C ALA A 200 11.37 10.03 5.66
N GLU A 201 12.08 10.16 4.55
CA GLU A 201 13.29 11.01 4.45
C GLU A 201 12.94 12.43 3.95
N ARG A 202 11.71 12.67 3.51
CA ARG A 202 11.20 13.97 3.03
C ARG A 202 10.54 14.82 4.13
N VAL A 203 10.21 14.19 5.24
CA VAL A 203 9.27 14.70 6.25
C VAL A 203 9.97 15.49 7.37
N ASP A 204 11.30 15.49 7.43
CA ASP A 204 12.08 16.23 8.44
C ASP A 204 11.89 17.76 8.39
N TYR A 205 11.16 18.29 7.40
CA TYR A 205 10.88 19.73 7.21
C TYR A 205 9.56 20.23 7.84
N PHE A 206 8.80 19.42 8.57
CA PHE A 206 7.44 19.78 9.02
C PHE A 206 7.20 19.64 10.53
N GLN A 207 8.18 20.05 11.36
CA GLN A 207 8.01 20.13 12.81
C GLN A 207 7.22 21.39 13.23
N ASN A 208 5.97 21.53 12.78
CA ASN A 208 5.07 22.52 13.35
C ASN A 208 4.34 21.90 14.57
N PRO A 209 4.45 22.45 15.78
CA PRO A 209 3.67 22.02 16.95
C PRO A 209 2.14 22.04 16.75
N ASP A 210 1.64 22.90 15.86
CA ASP A 210 0.20 23.03 15.52
C ASP A 210 -0.25 22.01 14.46
N PHE A 211 0.46 20.87 14.36
CA PHE A 211 0.41 19.87 13.29
C PHE A 211 -0.99 19.46 12.81
N TRP A 212 -2.00 19.43 13.69
CA TRP A 212 -3.35 18.98 13.36
C TRP A 212 -4.37 20.10 13.14
N GLY A 213 -4.09 21.36 13.53
CA GLY A 213 -4.98 22.51 13.32
C GLY A 213 -6.48 22.17 13.38
N GLU A 214 -7.20 22.43 12.29
CA GLU A 214 -8.61 22.03 12.07
C GLU A 214 -8.79 20.77 11.20
N TYR A 215 -7.71 20.03 10.89
CA TYR A 215 -7.81 18.86 10.00
C TYR A 215 -8.49 17.67 10.68
N ASN A 216 -9.40 17.02 9.96
CA ASN A 216 -10.07 15.78 10.40
C ASN A 216 -9.03 14.68 10.65
N VAL A 217 -8.91 14.28 11.91
CA VAL A 217 -8.05 13.17 12.34
C VAL A 217 -8.77 11.86 12.01
N ILE A 218 -8.19 11.04 11.13
CA ILE A 218 -8.59 9.63 10.99
C ILE A 218 -7.97 8.89 12.18
N GLU A 219 -8.82 8.34 13.05
CA GLU A 219 -8.34 7.57 14.18
C GLU A 219 -7.61 6.32 13.66
N PRO A 220 -6.35 6.07 14.07
CA PRO A 220 -5.62 4.91 13.62
C PRO A 220 -6.28 3.62 14.11
N ASP A 221 -6.16 2.53 13.34
CA ASP A 221 -6.53 1.19 13.78
C ASP A 221 -6.00 0.90 15.20
N ALA A 222 -6.73 0.11 15.99
CA ALA A 222 -6.42 -0.14 17.41
C ALA A 222 -4.96 -0.59 17.66
N GLU A 223 -4.35 -1.30 16.71
CA GLU A 223 -2.94 -1.71 16.79
C GLU A 223 -1.96 -0.52 16.61
N ILE A 224 -2.26 0.41 15.70
CA ILE A 224 -1.44 1.61 15.44
C ILE A 224 -1.57 2.59 16.61
N THR A 225 -2.76 2.77 17.17
CA THR A 225 -3.00 3.62 18.34
C THR A 225 -2.18 3.15 19.54
N ASN A 226 -2.10 1.84 19.77
CA ASN A 226 -1.23 1.25 20.80
C ASN A 226 0.26 1.48 20.52
N ALA A 227 0.69 1.40 19.26
CA ALA A 227 2.07 1.69 18.86
C ALA A 227 2.44 3.17 19.04
N ILE A 228 1.54 4.09 18.67
CA ILE A 228 1.70 5.54 18.83
C ILE A 228 1.76 5.93 20.31
N SER A 229 0.90 5.35 21.15
CA SER A 229 0.92 5.59 22.60
C SER A 229 2.29 5.26 23.21
N ARG A 230 2.83 4.07 22.90
CA ARG A 230 4.17 3.63 23.35
C ARG A 230 5.30 4.53 22.82
N LEU A 231 5.21 4.98 21.57
CA LEU A 231 6.17 5.91 20.97
C LEU A 231 6.13 7.30 21.62
N SER A 232 4.94 7.81 21.90
CA SER A 232 4.74 9.11 22.55
C SER A 232 5.31 9.11 23.97
N GLU A 233 5.13 8.01 24.71
CA GLU A 233 5.65 7.84 26.06
C GLU A 233 7.20 7.78 26.07
N LYS A 234 7.80 7.08 25.09
CA LYS A 234 9.26 7.03 24.90
C LYS A 234 9.87 8.39 24.55
N LEU A 235 9.18 9.19 23.72
CA LEU A 235 9.63 10.53 23.34
C LEU A 235 9.55 11.50 24.52
N ARG A 236 8.50 11.41 25.35
CA ARG A 236 8.34 12.24 26.55
C ARG A 236 9.47 12.01 27.57
N ARG A 237 9.82 10.75 27.82
CA ARG A 237 10.93 10.34 28.71
C ARG A 237 12.32 10.71 28.19
N ARG A 238 12.46 11.12 26.93
CA ARG A 238 13.74 11.52 26.32
C ARG A 238 13.96 13.03 26.36
N ASN A 239 12.91 13.80 26.65
CA ASN A 239 12.94 15.26 26.80
C ASN A 239 12.90 15.71 28.28
N GLU A 240 12.92 14.75 29.21
CA GLU A 240 13.18 14.94 30.66
C GLU A 240 14.63 14.54 30.96
#